data_AF-A0A7Y2SQX5-F1
#
_entry.id   AF-A0A7Y2SQX5-F1
#
_cell.length_a   1.000
_cell.length_b   1.000
_cell.length_c   1.000
_cell.angle_alpha   90.00
_cell.angle_beta   90.00
_cell.angle_gamma   90.00
#
_symmetry.space_group_name_H-M   'P 1'
#
loop_
_entity.id
_entity.type
_entity.pdbx_description
1 polymer ?
#
loop_
_entity_poly.entity_id
_entity_poly.type
_entity_poly.pdbx_seq_one_letter_code
_entity_poly.pdbx_strand_id
1 'polypeptide(L)'
;MAEQIGMGSVYRPETGTGIAWQPGQAQLWMGGKVIAQAAHDTPSPWAFWHGLHFGTAFPMITHWGFRSVWTGRVKIGPTQKTPIDDRGTFWGWVTFDLLDAPRRTWGILDTNPVGVETPYPPNEEQPANLPLRLVLAHLIVARFRDEIPPDTWMAVTSLVASDQLARVFSRTHQEAATTYGSAWRLAMGDSLMAAPLRDALCIGLGLTQPVAA
;
A
#
# COMPACT_ATOMS: atom_id res chain seq x y z
N MET A 1 -12.56 -11.29 -20.38
CA MET A 1 -13.38 -10.34 -19.61
C MET A 1 -12.70 -8.99 -19.67
N ALA A 2 -13.46 -7.89 -19.72
CA ALA A 2 -12.87 -6.55 -19.69
C ALA A 2 -12.27 -6.27 -18.30
N GLU A 3 -11.17 -5.53 -18.23
CA GLU A 3 -10.61 -5.07 -16.97
C GLU A 3 -11.57 -4.10 -16.29
N GLN A 4 -11.85 -4.34 -15.02
CA GLN A 4 -12.67 -3.47 -14.19
C GLN A 4 -11.91 -3.14 -12.90
N ILE A 5 -11.80 -1.84 -12.62
CA ILE A 5 -11.11 -1.30 -11.46
C ILE A 5 -12.15 -0.89 -10.41
N GLY A 6 -11.92 -1.27 -9.16
CA GLY A 6 -12.72 -0.86 -8.01
C GLY A 6 -11.86 -0.22 -6.92
N MET A 7 -12.46 0.57 -6.05
CA MET A 7 -11.77 1.14 -4.88
C MET A 7 -12.00 0.24 -3.67
N GLY A 8 -10.94 -0.41 -3.20
CA GLY A 8 -10.95 -1.31 -2.05
C GLY A 8 -10.90 -0.60 -0.71
N SER A 9 -10.95 0.74 -0.70
CA SER A 9 -10.99 1.56 0.52
C SER A 9 -12.42 1.74 1.04
N VAL A 10 -12.54 2.17 2.30
CA VAL A 10 -13.81 2.65 2.87
C VAL A 10 -14.38 3.79 2.01
N TYR A 11 -15.71 3.83 1.88
CA TYR A 11 -16.40 4.88 1.14
C TYR A 11 -16.07 6.27 1.67
N ARG A 12 -15.78 7.19 0.75
CA ARG A 12 -15.54 8.60 1.03
C ARG A 12 -16.58 9.47 0.33
N PRO A 13 -17.40 10.23 1.08
CA PRO A 13 -18.35 11.16 0.49
C PRO A 13 -17.67 12.23 -0.37
N GLU A 14 -16.46 12.67 -0.01
CA GLU A 14 -15.76 13.76 -0.70
C GLU A 14 -15.40 13.41 -2.15
N THR A 15 -15.10 12.14 -2.42
CA THR A 15 -14.75 11.64 -3.77
C THR A 15 -15.86 10.82 -4.39
N GLY A 16 -16.85 10.37 -3.60
CA GLY A 16 -17.91 9.47 -4.05
C GLY A 16 -17.39 8.08 -4.44
N THR A 17 -16.30 7.62 -3.84
CA THR A 17 -15.64 6.34 -4.19
C THR A 17 -15.35 5.48 -2.97
N GLY A 18 -15.35 4.16 -3.14
CA GLY A 18 -14.99 3.18 -2.10
C GLY A 18 -16.14 2.23 -1.79
N ILE A 19 -16.02 1.50 -0.69
CA ILE A 19 -17.04 0.53 -0.27
C ILE A 19 -17.72 1.05 1.00
N ALA A 20 -19.04 1.23 0.91
CA ALA A 20 -19.87 1.50 2.06
C ALA A 20 -20.28 0.14 2.67
N TRP A 21 -19.82 -0.12 3.88
CA TRP A 21 -20.15 -1.35 4.61
C TRP A 21 -21.33 -1.10 5.55
N GLN A 22 -22.26 -2.04 5.59
CA GLN A 22 -23.37 -2.10 6.53
C GLN A 22 -23.53 -3.55 7.03
N PRO A 23 -24.16 -3.80 8.18
CA PRO A 23 -24.45 -5.17 8.60
C PRO A 23 -25.23 -5.94 7.51
N GLY A 24 -24.69 -7.06 7.05
CA GLY A 24 -25.31 -7.90 6.02
C GLY A 24 -25.05 -7.48 4.57
N GLN A 25 -24.48 -6.30 4.31
CA GLN A 25 -24.40 -5.75 2.96
C GLN A 25 -23.25 -4.75 2.77
N ALA A 26 -22.60 -4.83 1.61
CA ALA A 26 -21.65 -3.84 1.14
C ALA A 26 -22.12 -3.24 -0.20
N GLN A 27 -21.89 -1.94 -0.38
CA GLN A 27 -22.14 -1.21 -1.63
C GLN A 27 -20.83 -0.66 -2.16
N LEU A 28 -20.52 -0.94 -3.43
CA LEU A 28 -19.36 -0.38 -4.13
C LEU A 28 -19.79 0.91 -4.84
N TRP A 29 -19.12 2.01 -4.49
CA TRP A 29 -19.37 3.35 -5.01
C TRP A 29 -18.25 3.80 -5.94
N MET A 30 -18.64 4.47 -7.03
CA MET A 30 -17.74 5.09 -7.98
C MET A 30 -18.36 6.36 -8.56
N GLY A 31 -17.66 7.50 -8.46
CA GLY A 31 -18.15 8.78 -8.96
C GLY A 31 -19.50 9.20 -8.37
N GLY A 32 -19.73 8.91 -7.08
CA GLY A 32 -20.97 9.24 -6.38
C GLY A 32 -22.15 8.32 -6.69
N LYS A 33 -21.94 7.21 -7.41
CA LYS A 33 -22.99 6.23 -7.74
C LYS A 33 -22.65 4.86 -7.18
N VAL A 34 -23.66 4.14 -6.69
CA VAL A 34 -23.55 2.71 -6.40
C VAL A 34 -23.47 1.97 -7.74
N ILE A 35 -22.38 1.25 -7.96
CA ILE A 35 -22.16 0.46 -9.18
C ILE A 35 -22.37 -1.04 -8.93
N ALA A 36 -22.30 -1.48 -7.68
CA ALA A 36 -22.58 -2.86 -7.28
C ALA A 36 -22.99 -2.93 -5.80
N GLN A 37 -23.72 -3.98 -5.45
CA GLN A 37 -24.12 -4.29 -4.07
C GLN A 37 -23.99 -5.80 -3.85
N ALA A 38 -23.54 -6.18 -2.66
CA ALA A 38 -23.28 -7.57 -2.31
C ALA A 38 -23.65 -7.86 -0.86
N ALA A 39 -24.16 -9.06 -0.59
CA ALA A 39 -24.39 -9.54 0.77
C ALA A 39 -23.08 -10.05 1.38
N HIS A 40 -22.94 -9.95 2.70
CA HIS A 40 -21.86 -10.56 3.46
C HIS A 40 -22.31 -10.89 4.90
N ASP A 41 -21.55 -11.70 5.60
CA ASP A 41 -21.81 -12.15 6.98
C ASP A 41 -20.80 -11.60 8.00
N THR A 42 -19.84 -10.78 7.55
CA THR A 42 -18.76 -10.29 8.41
C THR A 42 -19.33 -9.46 9.58
N PRO A 43 -18.82 -9.64 10.82
CA PRO A 43 -19.39 -9.02 12.01
C PRO A 43 -19.05 -7.53 12.17
N SER A 44 -18.07 -7.02 11.44
CA SER A 44 -17.62 -5.63 11.53
C SER A 44 -16.94 -5.18 10.24
N PRO A 45 -16.79 -3.86 10.02
CA PRO A 45 -15.93 -3.33 8.97
C PRO A 45 -14.53 -3.92 9.05
N TRP A 46 -13.88 -3.92 10.22
CA TRP A 46 -12.55 -4.49 10.36
C TRP A 46 -12.47 -5.93 9.83
N ALA A 47 -13.42 -6.79 10.22
CA ALA A 47 -13.45 -8.17 9.75
C ALA A 47 -13.61 -8.28 8.22
N PHE A 48 -14.41 -7.39 7.61
CA PHE A 48 -14.61 -7.33 6.17
C PHE A 48 -13.33 -7.03 5.39
N TRP A 49 -12.59 -5.97 5.77
CA TRP A 49 -11.34 -5.60 5.10
C TRP A 49 -10.18 -6.51 5.50
N HIS A 50 -10.05 -6.86 6.77
CA HIS A 50 -9.02 -7.79 7.23
C HIS A 50 -9.20 -9.16 6.56
N GLY A 51 -10.42 -9.66 6.45
CA GLY A 51 -10.71 -10.89 5.73
C GLY A 51 -10.53 -10.80 4.21
N LEU A 52 -10.42 -9.59 3.64
CA LEU A 52 -10.45 -9.28 2.20
C LEU A 52 -11.78 -9.70 1.53
N HIS A 53 -12.88 -9.69 2.28
CA HIS A 53 -14.20 -10.13 1.80
C HIS A 53 -14.73 -9.27 0.65
N PHE A 54 -14.25 -8.03 0.47
CA PHE A 54 -14.61 -7.22 -0.69
C PHE A 54 -14.19 -7.86 -2.02
N GLY A 55 -13.07 -8.59 -2.05
CA GLY A 55 -12.59 -9.25 -3.27
C GLY A 55 -13.53 -10.36 -3.74
N THR A 56 -14.21 -11.04 -2.80
CA THR A 56 -15.21 -12.06 -3.11
C THR A 56 -16.60 -11.48 -3.29
N ALA A 57 -16.95 -10.43 -2.54
CA ALA A 57 -18.24 -9.76 -2.61
C ALA A 57 -18.47 -9.07 -3.97
N PHE A 58 -17.40 -8.58 -4.61
CA PHE A 58 -17.48 -7.88 -5.90
C PHE A 58 -16.61 -8.58 -6.96
N PRO A 59 -17.00 -9.79 -7.43
CA PRO A 59 -16.18 -10.61 -8.32
C PRO A 59 -16.01 -10.03 -9.73
N MET A 60 -16.80 -9.02 -10.10
CA MET A 60 -16.62 -8.29 -11.36
C MET A 60 -15.38 -7.40 -11.35
N ILE A 61 -14.86 -7.02 -10.17
CA ILE A 61 -13.67 -6.19 -10.05
C ILE A 61 -12.44 -7.06 -10.23
N THR A 62 -11.62 -6.69 -11.22
CA THR A 62 -10.36 -7.40 -11.55
C THR A 62 -9.15 -6.81 -10.83
N HIS A 63 -9.20 -5.51 -10.52
CA HIS A 63 -8.10 -4.77 -9.90
C HIS A 63 -8.63 -3.79 -8.86
N TRP A 64 -7.92 -3.68 -7.75
CA TRP A 64 -8.29 -2.84 -6.61
C TRP A 64 -7.29 -1.71 -6.42
N GLY A 65 -7.80 -0.47 -6.41
CA GLY A 65 -7.09 0.70 -5.92
C GLY A 65 -7.37 0.93 -4.44
N PHE A 66 -6.42 1.52 -3.72
CA PHE A 66 -6.56 1.81 -2.29
C PHE A 66 -6.32 3.30 -2.07
N ARG A 67 -7.41 4.03 -1.77
CA ARG A 67 -7.53 5.50 -1.70
C ARG A 67 -7.32 6.23 -3.03
N SER A 68 -6.35 5.81 -3.81
CA SER A 68 -6.08 6.32 -5.16
C SER A 68 -5.65 5.18 -6.08
N VAL A 69 -5.77 5.42 -7.38
CA VAL A 69 -5.20 4.58 -8.43
C VAL A 69 -4.00 5.33 -8.98
N TRP A 70 -2.84 5.10 -8.37
CA TRP A 70 -1.61 5.70 -8.84
C TRP A 70 -0.93 4.75 -9.83
N THR A 71 -0.68 5.20 -11.05
CA THR A 71 0.07 4.47 -12.07
C THR A 71 0.96 5.46 -12.79
N GLY A 72 2.25 5.14 -12.92
CA GLY A 72 3.21 6.03 -13.54
C GLY A 72 4.59 5.42 -13.59
N ARG A 73 5.60 6.27 -13.74
CA ARG A 73 7.00 5.86 -13.67
C ARG A 73 7.68 6.48 -12.47
N VAL A 74 8.60 5.74 -11.88
CA VAL A 74 9.51 6.24 -10.84
C VAL A 74 10.94 6.00 -11.21
N LYS A 75 11.81 6.83 -10.65
CA LYS A 75 13.25 6.72 -10.77
C LYS A 75 13.86 6.78 -9.38
N ILE A 76 14.57 5.73 -8.98
CA ILE A 76 15.25 5.65 -7.68
C ILE A 76 16.71 6.06 -7.88
N GLY A 77 17.10 7.16 -7.21
CA GLY A 77 18.45 7.68 -7.22
C GLY A 77 19.42 6.84 -6.38
N PRO A 78 20.73 7.15 -6.44
CA PRO A 78 21.75 6.44 -5.67
C PRO A 78 21.56 6.64 -4.16
N THR A 79 21.94 5.61 -3.39
CA THR A 79 22.05 5.66 -1.94
C THR A 79 23.18 6.60 -1.52
N GLN A 80 22.90 7.44 -0.54
CA GLN A 80 23.86 8.30 0.15
C GLN A 80 23.87 7.93 1.63
N LYS A 81 25.05 7.86 2.23
CA LYS A 81 25.18 7.70 3.68
C LYS A 81 25.14 9.08 4.33
N THR A 82 24.32 9.27 5.35
CA THR A 82 24.30 10.53 6.10
C THR A 82 25.62 10.69 6.86
N PRO A 83 26.39 11.77 6.66
CA PRO A 83 27.63 11.99 7.41
C PRO A 83 27.42 12.36 8.88
N ILE A 84 26.19 12.75 9.24
CA ILE A 84 25.83 13.40 10.52
C ILE A 84 25.19 12.42 11.52
N ASP A 85 24.82 11.21 11.10
CA ASP A 85 24.10 10.26 11.95
C ASP A 85 24.92 8.98 12.14
N ASP A 86 25.45 8.79 13.36
CA ASP A 86 26.13 7.56 13.80
C ASP A 86 25.17 6.35 13.84
N ARG A 87 23.86 6.55 13.63
CA ARG A 87 22.83 5.48 13.64
C ARG A 87 22.70 4.72 12.32
N GLY A 88 23.56 4.98 11.33
CA GLY A 88 23.59 4.18 10.10
C GLY A 88 22.43 4.43 9.14
N THR A 89 21.69 5.54 9.28
CA THR A 89 20.61 5.88 8.35
C THR A 89 21.14 6.19 6.94
N PHE A 90 20.67 5.44 5.94
CA PHE A 90 20.92 5.71 4.52
C PHE A 90 19.73 6.42 3.91
N TRP A 91 19.95 7.23 2.88
CA TRP A 91 18.88 7.94 2.19
C TRP A 91 19.17 8.08 0.70
N GLY A 92 18.15 8.49 -0.05
CA GLY A 92 18.31 8.86 -1.45
C GLY A 92 17.07 9.56 -1.97
N TRP A 93 16.94 9.64 -3.29
CA TRP A 93 15.85 10.35 -3.94
C TRP A 93 14.95 9.39 -4.73
N VAL A 94 13.63 9.59 -4.65
CA VAL A 94 12.67 9.10 -5.63
C VAL A 94 12.21 10.28 -6.48
N THR A 95 12.28 10.11 -7.81
CA THR A 95 11.62 11.01 -8.75
C THR A 95 10.37 10.32 -9.28
N PHE A 96 9.23 11.00 -9.22
CA PHE A 96 7.98 10.54 -9.81
C PHE A 96 7.81 11.23 -11.17
N ASP A 97 7.32 10.51 -12.17
CA ASP A 97 7.03 11.04 -13.51
C ASP A 97 5.76 11.90 -13.49
N LEU A 98 5.86 13.05 -12.82
CA LEU A 98 4.82 14.04 -12.66
C LEU A 98 5.43 15.40 -12.99
N LEU A 99 4.76 16.17 -13.85
CA LEU A 99 5.22 17.48 -14.28
C LEU A 99 5.50 18.36 -13.05
N ASP A 100 6.71 18.94 -13.00
CA ASP A 100 7.16 19.87 -11.96
C ASP A 100 7.16 19.32 -10.51
N ALA A 101 7.07 18.00 -10.34
CA ALA A 101 7.13 17.39 -9.01
C ALA A 101 8.57 17.41 -8.45
N PRO A 102 8.80 17.95 -7.24
CA PRO A 102 10.11 17.84 -6.60
C PRO A 102 10.41 16.37 -6.28
N ARG A 103 11.70 16.02 -6.36
CA ARG A 103 12.19 14.71 -5.86
C ARG A 103 11.85 14.59 -4.39
N ARG A 104 11.52 13.38 -3.94
CA ARG A 104 11.20 13.07 -2.55
C ARG A 104 12.27 12.18 -1.95
N THR A 105 12.58 12.38 -0.68
CA THR A 105 13.54 11.57 0.05
C THR A 105 12.96 10.21 0.40
N TRP A 106 13.76 9.16 0.25
CA TRP A 106 13.53 7.87 0.89
C TRP A 106 14.62 7.61 1.93
N GLY A 107 14.34 6.73 2.89
CA GLY A 107 15.24 6.38 3.98
C GLY A 107 15.36 4.88 4.21
N ILE A 108 16.52 4.44 4.68
CA ILE A 108 16.77 3.09 5.17
C ILE A 108 17.31 3.19 6.60
N LEU A 109 16.63 2.53 7.52
CA LEU A 109 17.07 2.34 8.90
C LEU A 109 17.95 1.09 8.96
N ASP A 110 19.15 1.23 9.52
CA ASP A 110 20.11 0.14 9.73
C ASP A 110 19.70 -0.75 10.91
N THR A 111 18.58 -1.46 10.71
CA THR A 111 18.02 -2.45 11.64
C THR A 111 18.09 -3.85 11.02
N ASN A 112 17.78 -4.88 11.82
CA ASN A 112 17.62 -6.24 11.31
C ASN A 112 16.22 -6.79 11.62
N PRO A 113 15.32 -6.94 10.62
CA PRO A 113 15.51 -6.65 9.20
C PRO A 113 15.62 -5.15 8.92
N VAL A 114 16.12 -4.78 7.74
CA VAL A 114 16.32 -3.38 7.34
C VAL A 114 14.98 -2.65 7.27
N GLY A 115 14.88 -1.47 7.89
CA GLY A 115 13.68 -0.63 7.84
C GLY A 115 13.67 0.25 6.60
N VAL A 116 12.55 0.30 5.88
CA VAL A 116 12.43 1.08 4.63
C VAL A 116 11.36 2.15 4.76
N GLU A 117 11.78 3.40 4.64
CA GLU A 117 10.90 4.57 4.57
C GLU A 117 10.72 4.99 3.12
N THR A 118 9.46 5.02 2.70
CA THR A 118 9.10 5.32 1.31
C THR A 118 8.41 6.67 1.22
N PRO A 119 8.80 7.54 0.28
CA PRO A 119 8.02 8.73 -0.02
C PRO A 119 6.76 8.36 -0.80
N TYR A 120 5.79 9.27 -0.79
CA TYR A 120 4.64 9.22 -1.67
C TYR A 120 4.77 10.26 -2.79
N PRO A 121 4.11 10.04 -3.93
CA PRO A 121 3.95 11.08 -4.94
C PRO A 121 3.29 12.33 -4.33
N PRO A 122 3.54 13.54 -4.89
CA PRO A 122 2.75 14.71 -4.54
C PRO A 122 1.23 14.42 -4.65
N ASN A 123 0.45 15.02 -3.75
CA ASN A 123 -1.02 14.90 -3.67
C ASN A 123 -1.57 13.52 -3.27
N GLU A 124 -0.72 12.54 -2.94
CA GLU A 124 -1.17 11.29 -2.31
C GLU A 124 -1.32 11.47 -0.79
N GLU A 125 -2.49 11.09 -0.26
CA GLU A 125 -2.75 11.09 1.18
C GLU A 125 -1.99 9.95 1.88
N GLN A 126 -1.07 10.29 2.79
CA GLN A 126 -0.37 9.31 3.61
C GLN A 126 -1.24 8.86 4.79
N PRO A 127 -1.10 7.61 5.28
CA PRO A 127 -0.27 6.51 4.77
C PRO A 127 -1.08 5.50 3.92
N ALA A 128 -2.14 5.94 3.24
CA ALA A 128 -3.26 5.05 2.97
C ALA A 128 -3.13 4.19 1.69
N ASN A 129 -2.29 4.58 0.73
CA ASN A 129 -1.99 3.76 -0.45
C ASN A 129 -0.87 2.74 -0.16
N LEU A 130 -1.19 1.73 0.66
CA LEU A 130 -0.26 0.70 1.11
C LEU A 130 0.37 -0.11 -0.06
N PRO A 131 -0.35 -0.49 -1.13
CA PRO A 131 0.27 -1.16 -2.28
C PRO A 131 1.37 -0.33 -2.94
N LEU A 132 1.13 0.96 -3.15
CA LEU A 132 2.16 1.85 -3.70
C LEU A 132 3.39 1.86 -2.79
N ARG A 133 3.17 1.97 -1.48
CA ARG A 133 4.23 1.94 -0.47
C ARG A 133 5.08 0.67 -0.56
N LEU A 134 4.45 -0.49 -0.71
CA LEU A 134 5.13 -1.77 -0.81
C LEU A 134 5.97 -1.89 -2.09
N VAL A 135 5.41 -1.48 -3.23
CA VAL A 135 6.12 -1.46 -4.51
C VAL A 135 7.34 -0.52 -4.45
N LEU A 136 7.17 0.69 -3.91
CA LEU A 136 8.27 1.64 -3.75
C LEU A 136 9.35 1.10 -2.80
N ALA A 137 8.96 0.50 -1.69
CA ALA A 137 9.91 -0.09 -0.74
C ALA A 137 10.75 -1.20 -1.39
N HIS A 138 10.10 -2.07 -2.16
CA HIS A 138 10.78 -3.13 -2.88
C HIS A 138 11.82 -2.58 -3.88
N LEU A 139 11.46 -1.55 -4.65
CA LEU A 139 12.38 -0.89 -5.58
C LEU A 139 13.54 -0.17 -4.87
N ILE A 140 13.27 0.45 -3.72
CA ILE A 140 14.31 1.10 -2.89
C ILE A 140 15.29 0.05 -2.36
N VAL A 141 14.81 -1.10 -1.88
CA VAL A 141 15.68 -2.19 -1.40
C VAL A 141 16.49 -2.78 -2.54
N ALA A 142 15.87 -3.04 -3.70
CA ALA A 142 16.58 -3.50 -4.89
C ALA A 142 17.67 -2.51 -5.30
N ARG A 143 17.39 -1.19 -5.24
CA ARG A 143 18.40 -0.16 -5.52
C ARG A 143 19.50 -0.14 -4.47
N PHE A 144 19.16 -0.24 -3.19
CA PHE A 144 20.11 -0.25 -2.08
C PHE A 144 21.08 -1.43 -2.17
N ARG A 145 20.63 -2.56 -2.71
CA ARG A 145 21.44 -3.77 -2.95
C ARG A 145 22.11 -3.82 -4.32
N ASP A 146 22.04 -2.72 -5.08
CA ASP A 146 22.56 -2.63 -6.45
C ASP A 146 21.99 -3.68 -7.42
N GLU A 147 20.78 -4.19 -7.15
CA GLU A 147 20.06 -5.14 -8.01
C GLU A 147 19.43 -4.45 -9.24
N ILE A 148 19.18 -3.13 -9.15
CA ILE A 148 18.71 -2.30 -10.26
C ILE A 148 19.64 -1.10 -10.49
N PRO A 149 19.84 -0.65 -11.75
CA PRO A 149 20.68 0.51 -12.03
C PRO A 149 20.09 1.79 -11.41
N PRO A 150 20.94 2.73 -10.95
CA PRO A 150 20.46 4.03 -10.51
C PRO A 150 19.83 4.78 -11.67
N ASP A 151 18.94 5.71 -11.34
CA ASP A 151 18.39 6.67 -12.29
C ASP A 151 17.68 6.07 -13.52
N THR A 152 17.17 4.84 -13.38
CA THR A 152 16.35 4.18 -14.40
C THR A 152 14.86 4.39 -14.13
N TRP A 153 14.11 4.77 -15.16
CA TRP A 153 12.66 4.88 -15.09
C TRP A 153 12.00 3.50 -15.10
N MET A 154 11.19 3.21 -14.09
CA MET A 154 10.46 1.95 -13.94
C MET A 154 8.97 2.23 -13.84
N ALA A 155 8.17 1.49 -14.60
CA ALA A 155 6.72 1.56 -14.50
C ALA A 155 6.26 0.92 -13.19
N VAL A 156 5.29 1.55 -12.54
CA VAL A 156 4.78 1.17 -11.23
C VAL A 156 3.30 1.50 -11.14
N THR A 157 2.54 0.62 -10.47
CA THR A 157 1.12 0.82 -10.22
C THR A 157 0.79 0.45 -8.78
N SER A 158 -0.19 1.14 -8.21
CA SER A 158 -0.78 0.83 -6.91
C SER A 158 -1.99 -0.11 -7.02
N LEU A 159 -2.35 -0.54 -8.23
CA LEU A 159 -3.43 -1.50 -8.45
C LEU A 159 -2.99 -2.89 -8.02
N VAL A 160 -3.86 -3.55 -7.26
CA VAL A 160 -3.68 -4.94 -6.85
C VAL A 160 -4.70 -5.80 -7.58
N ALA A 161 -4.24 -6.77 -8.36
CA ALA A 161 -5.13 -7.75 -8.97
C ALA A 161 -5.92 -8.52 -7.89
N SER A 162 -7.20 -8.79 -8.14
CA SER A 162 -8.11 -9.39 -7.16
C SER A 162 -7.61 -10.74 -6.62
N ASP A 163 -6.98 -11.54 -7.47
CA ASP A 163 -6.39 -12.83 -7.12
C ASP A 163 -5.07 -12.70 -6.32
N GLN A 164 -4.43 -11.52 -6.34
CA GLN A 164 -3.19 -11.23 -5.62
C GLN A 164 -3.41 -10.55 -4.26
N LEU A 165 -4.64 -10.16 -3.91
CA LEU A 165 -4.93 -9.44 -2.66
C LEU A 165 -4.36 -10.13 -1.41
N ALA A 166 -4.55 -11.45 -1.29
CA ALA A 166 -4.07 -12.20 -0.13
C ALA A 166 -2.54 -12.27 -0.05
N ARG A 167 -1.87 -12.33 -1.21
CA ARG A 167 -0.41 -12.31 -1.32
C ARG A 167 0.14 -10.93 -0.95
N VAL A 168 -0.47 -9.87 -1.48
CA VAL A 168 -0.03 -8.49 -1.22
C VAL A 168 -0.26 -8.08 0.23
N PHE A 169 -1.42 -8.43 0.80
CA PHE A 169 -1.83 -8.11 2.17
C PHE A 169 -1.79 -9.35 3.08
N SER A 170 -0.57 -9.76 3.40
CA SER A 170 -0.28 -10.91 4.26
C SER A 170 -0.84 -10.73 5.69
N ARG A 171 -1.33 -11.83 6.28
CA ARG A 171 -1.87 -11.89 7.66
C ARG A 171 -0.76 -11.87 8.71
N THR A 172 0.44 -12.31 8.34
CA THR A 172 1.58 -12.41 9.25
C THR A 172 2.85 -11.84 8.62
N HIS A 173 3.83 -11.50 9.47
CA HIS A 173 5.16 -11.11 9.00
C HIS A 173 5.88 -12.25 8.27
N GLN A 174 5.59 -13.51 8.63
CA GLN A 174 6.19 -14.67 7.97
C GLN A 174 5.68 -14.83 6.53
N GLU A 175 4.37 -14.69 6.32
CA GLU A 175 3.78 -14.67 4.97
C GLU A 175 4.31 -13.52 4.11
N ALA A 176 4.47 -12.33 4.72
CA ALA A 176 5.05 -11.18 4.05
C ALA A 176 6.51 -11.46 3.66
N ALA A 177 7.30 -12.08 4.55
CA ALA A 177 8.67 -12.46 4.27
C ALA A 177 8.81 -13.46 3.11
N THR A 178 7.84 -14.36 2.92
CA THR A 178 7.80 -15.26 1.76
C THR A 178 7.53 -14.51 0.45
N THR A 179 6.72 -13.44 0.51
CA THR A 179 6.33 -12.67 -0.69
C THR A 179 7.38 -11.64 -1.08
N TYR A 180 7.94 -10.93 -0.10
CA TYR A 180 8.79 -9.76 -0.30
C TYR A 180 10.26 -9.97 0.11
N GLY A 181 10.58 -11.12 0.71
CA GLY A 181 11.85 -11.40 1.36
C GLY A 181 11.85 -11.04 2.84
N SER A 182 12.65 -11.75 3.65
CA SER A 182 12.76 -11.53 5.09
C SER A 182 13.71 -10.40 5.49
N ALA A 183 14.51 -9.91 4.54
CA ALA A 183 15.64 -9.02 4.83
C ALA A 183 15.27 -7.53 4.91
N TRP A 184 14.00 -7.17 4.76
CA TRP A 184 13.52 -5.80 4.94
C TRP A 184 12.08 -5.75 5.47
N ARG A 185 11.68 -4.60 6.02
CA ARG A 185 10.31 -4.29 6.40
C ARG A 185 10.04 -2.80 6.22
N LEU A 186 8.78 -2.42 5.97
CA LEU A 186 8.37 -1.02 6.03
C LEU A 186 8.68 -0.42 7.41
N ALA A 187 9.22 0.80 7.41
CA ALA A 187 9.44 1.60 8.62
C ALA A 187 8.35 2.67 8.77
N MET A 188 7.95 2.96 10.01
CA MET A 188 6.97 3.95 10.43
C MET A 188 7.68 4.97 11.34
N GLY A 189 8.27 6.00 10.74
CA GLY A 189 9.25 6.85 11.45
C GLY A 189 10.46 6.01 11.86
N ASP A 190 10.97 6.26 13.07
CA ASP A 190 12.19 5.62 13.58
C ASP A 190 12.04 4.14 14.01
N SER A 191 11.00 3.44 13.56
CA SER A 191 10.71 2.07 13.98
C SER A 191 10.13 1.23 12.85
N LEU A 192 10.40 -0.08 12.89
CA LEU A 192 9.78 -1.02 11.97
C LEU A 192 8.25 -1.07 12.17
N MET A 193 7.51 -1.22 11.08
CA MET A 193 6.07 -1.48 11.13
C MET A 193 5.83 -2.75 11.95
N ALA A 194 5.19 -2.58 13.11
CA ALA A 194 4.90 -3.67 14.03
C ALA A 194 3.74 -4.54 13.54
N ALA A 195 2.73 -3.93 12.93
CA ALA A 195 1.54 -4.60 12.43
C ALA A 195 1.83 -5.41 11.15
N PRO A 196 1.23 -6.60 10.98
CA PRO A 196 1.16 -7.27 9.68
C PRO A 196 0.49 -6.39 8.61
N LEU A 197 0.72 -6.70 7.32
CA LEU A 197 0.25 -5.87 6.20
C LEU A 197 -1.28 -5.72 6.14
N ARG A 198 -2.00 -6.75 6.58
CA ARG A 198 -3.47 -6.73 6.63
C ARG A 198 -4.03 -5.84 7.75
N ASP A 199 -3.38 -5.81 8.90
CA ASP A 199 -3.69 -4.88 9.98
C ASP A 199 -3.33 -3.46 9.56
N ALA A 200 -2.15 -3.27 8.94
CA ALA A 200 -1.71 -1.99 8.43
C ALA A 200 -2.67 -1.45 7.35
N LEU A 201 -3.24 -2.31 6.50
CA LEU A 201 -4.29 -1.96 5.56
C LEU A 201 -5.51 -1.41 6.30
N CYS A 202 -6.06 -2.15 7.28
CA CYS A 202 -7.24 -1.72 8.03
C CYS A 202 -7.00 -0.40 8.78
N ILE A 203 -5.84 -0.26 9.44
CA ILE A 203 -5.45 0.97 10.15
C ILE A 203 -5.34 2.14 9.17
N GLY A 204 -4.70 1.95 8.01
CA GLY A 204 -4.59 2.96 6.96
C GLY A 204 -5.94 3.37 6.34
N LEU A 205 -6.94 2.49 6.42
CA LEU A 205 -8.32 2.78 6.05
C LEU A 205 -9.13 3.46 7.16
N GLY A 206 -8.55 3.67 8.34
CA GLY A 206 -9.22 4.27 9.50
C GLY A 206 -10.19 3.33 10.22
N LEU A 207 -10.02 2.02 10.06
CA LEU A 207 -10.84 1.01 10.71
C LEU A 207 -10.28 0.69 12.10
N THR A 208 -11.16 0.55 13.08
CA THR A 208 -10.79 0.15 14.45
C THR A 208 -10.94 -1.35 14.63
N GLN A 209 -9.93 -1.98 15.22
CA GLN A 209 -10.01 -3.39 15.59
C GLN A 209 -11.09 -3.59 16.68
N PRO A 210 -11.97 -4.60 16.56
CA PRO A 210 -12.89 -4.92 17.64
C PRO A 210 -12.08 -5.30 18.90
N VAL A 211 -12.37 -4.65 20.03
CA VAL A 211 -11.84 -5.11 21.32
C VAL A 211 -12.52 -6.45 21.61
N ALA A 212 -11.74 -7.49 21.91
CA ALA A 212 -12.30 -8.76 22.35
C ALA A 212 -13.16 -8.49 23.61
N ALA A 213 -14.45 -8.81 23.53
CA ALA A 213 -15.38 -8.73 24.65
C ALA A 213 -15.15 -9.87 25.65
#